data_AF-A0A424HLN6-F1
#
_entry.id   AF-A0A424HLN6-F1
#
_cell.length_a   1.000
_cell.length_b   1.000
_cell.length_c   1.000
_cell.angle_alpha   90.00
_cell.angle_beta   90.00
_cell.angle_gamma   90.00
#
_symmetry.space_group_name_H-M   'P 1'
#
loop_
_entity.id
_entity.type
_entity.pdbx_description
1 polymer ?
#
loop_
_entity_poly.entity_id
_entity_poly.type
_entity_poly.pdbx_seq_one_letter_code
_entity_poly.pdbx_strand_id
1 'polypeptide(L)' 'MNSNAKIDALELMLTDLRTRNEPIRHKAAFRGCQPEFQALVSRLIEQLESELLDEKHRFREASRSVPS' A
#
# COMPACT_ATOMS: atom_id res chain seq x y z
N MET A 1 -9.40 20.37 0.26
CA MET A 1 -9.52 19.07 -0.45
C MET A 1 -8.11 18.60 -0.79
N ASN A 2 -7.58 17.57 -0.11
CA ASN A 2 -6.63 16.56 -0.65
C ASN A 2 -5.71 15.87 0.36
N SER A 3 -5.76 16.14 1.67
CA SER A 3 -4.93 15.38 2.61
C SER A 3 -5.34 13.89 2.73
N ASN A 4 -6.53 13.52 2.23
CA ASN A 4 -6.98 12.12 2.18
C ASN A 4 -6.63 11.41 0.87
N ALA A 5 -6.36 12.11 -0.23
CA ALA A 5 -6.18 11.47 -1.54
C ALA A 5 -4.98 10.51 -1.57
N LYS A 6 -3.91 10.83 -0.82
CA LYS A 6 -2.75 9.95 -0.68
C LYS A 6 -3.06 8.74 0.20
N ILE A 7 -3.80 8.92 1.30
CA ILE A 7 -4.26 7.82 2.16
C ILE A 7 -5.16 6.87 1.34
N ASP A 8 -6.14 7.42 0.62
CA ASP A 8 -7.05 6.66 -0.23
C ASP A 8 -6.30 5.87 -1.31
N ALA A 9 -5.29 6.49 -1.94
CA ALA A 9 -4.44 5.83 -2.94
C ALA A 9 -3.64 4.66 -2.33
N LEU A 10 -3.03 4.85 -1.16
CA LEU A 10 -2.28 3.82 -0.47
C LEU A 10 -3.17 2.64 -0.05
N GLU A 11 -4.36 2.92 0.49
CA GLU A 11 -5.34 1.88 0.85
C GLU A 11 -5.86 1.11 -0.38
N LEU A 12 -6.08 1.81 -1.50
CA LEU A 12 -6.46 1.19 -2.77
C LEU A 12 -5.36 0.24 -3.27
N MET A 13 -4.10 0.69 -3.28
CA MET A 13 -2.96 -0.13 -3.72
C MET A 13 -2.75 -1.36 -2.84
N LEU A 14 -2.82 -1.20 -1.51
CA LEU A 14 -2.72 -2.31 -0.57
C LEU A 14 -3.84 -3.35 -0.78
N THR A 15 -5.05 -2.88 -1.02
CA THR A 15 -6.20 -3.76 -1.31
C THR A 15 -5.97 -4.54 -2.61
N ASP A 16 -5.50 -3.88 -3.66
CA ASP A 16 -5.26 -4.50 -4.97
C ASP A 16 -4.16 -5.59 -4.87
N LEU A 17 -3.05 -5.28 -4.21
CA LEU A 17 -1.95 -6.24 -3.99
C LEU A 17 -2.39 -7.47 -3.18
N ARG A 18 -3.26 -7.29 -2.19
CA ARG A 18 -3.75 -8.37 -1.32
C ARG A 18 -4.84 -9.22 -1.95
N THR A 19 -5.68 -8.65 -2.80
CA THR A 19 -6.94 -9.31 -3.22
C THR A 19 -7.09 -9.47 -4.73
N ARG A 20 -6.37 -8.69 -5.56
CA ARG A 20 -6.59 -8.65 -7.02
C ARG A 20 -5.34 -8.99 -7.84
N ASN A 21 -4.25 -9.44 -7.20
CA ASN A 21 -3.01 -9.80 -7.90
C ASN A 21 -2.97 -11.22 -8.51
N GLU A 22 -4.05 -11.99 -8.37
CA GLU A 22 -4.12 -13.40 -8.77
C GLU A 22 -3.64 -13.71 -10.21
N PRO A 23 -4.00 -12.93 -11.24
CA PRO A 23 -3.52 -13.19 -12.60
C PRO A 23 -1.98 -13.12 -12.72
N ILE A 24 -1.36 -12.21 -11.96
CA ILE A 24 0.09 -12.04 -11.94
C ILE A 24 0.75 -13.17 -11.13
N ARG A 25 0.14 -13.58 -10.01
CA ARG A 25 0.59 -14.71 -9.19
C ARG A 25 0.61 -16.02 -10.00
N HIS A 26 -0.43 -16.28 -10.80
CA HIS A 26 -0.45 -17.44 -11.69
C HIS A 26 0.65 -17.38 -12.76
N LYS A 27 0.92 -16.20 -13.34
CA LYS A 27 2.02 -16.05 -14.31
C LYS A 27 3.39 -16.27 -13.67
N ALA A 28 3.60 -15.81 -12.43
CA ALA A 28 4.85 -16.03 -11.70
C ALA A 28 5.07 -17.52 -11.41
N ALA A 29 4.04 -18.22 -10.93
CA ALA A 29 4.09 -19.67 -10.76
C ALA A 29 4.38 -20.41 -12.07
N PHE A 30 3.72 -20.05 -13.18
CA PHE A 30 3.96 -20.65 -14.49
C PHE A 30 5.40 -20.44 -14.99
N ARG A 31 6.00 -19.29 -14.67
CA ARG A 31 7.39 -18.97 -15.04
C ARG A 31 8.43 -19.53 -14.07
N GLY A 32 8.01 -20.18 -12.98
CA GLY A 32 8.90 -20.69 -11.94
C GLY A 32 9.54 -19.61 -11.06
N CYS A 33 9.04 -18.36 -11.09
CA CYS A 33 9.55 -17.23 -10.31
C CYS A 33 8.63 -16.83 -9.14
N GLN A 34 7.84 -17.77 -8.64
CA GLN A 34 6.90 -17.54 -7.54
C GLN A 34 7.60 -17.03 -6.26
N PRO A 35 8.73 -17.61 -5.80
CA PRO A 35 9.39 -17.14 -4.58
C PRO A 35 9.89 -15.68 -4.68
N GLU A 36 10.52 -15.32 -5.80
CA GLU A 36 11.00 -13.97 -6.06
C GLU A 36 9.84 -12.98 -6.16
N PHE A 37 8.77 -13.39 -6.84
CA PHE A 37 7.55 -12.60 -6.95
C PHE A 37 6.93 -12.34 -5.57
N GLN A 38 6.79 -13.38 -4.73
CA GLN A 38 6.26 -13.22 -3.37
C GLN A 38 7.15 -12.30 -2.52
N ALA A 39 8.48 -12.47 -2.57
CA ALA A 39 9.40 -11.61 -1.85
C ALA A 39 9.31 -10.13 -2.29
N LEU A 40 9.06 -9.87 -3.58
CA LEU A 40 8.82 -8.52 -4.09
C LEU A 40 7.49 -7.94 -3.60
N VAL A 41 6.42 -8.74 -3.64
CA VAL A 41 5.09 -8.32 -3.16
C VAL A 41 5.12 -8.03 -1.66
N SER A 42 5.74 -8.87 -0.84
CA SER A 42 5.88 -8.65 0.60
C SER A 42 6.57 -7.33 0.90
N ARG A 43 7.73 -7.06 0.26
CA ARG A 43 8.45 -5.80 0.43
C ARG A 43 7.62 -4.58 0.02
N LEU A 44 6.86 -4.69 -1.08
CA LEU A 44 6.00 -3.60 -1.54
C LEU A 44 4.85 -3.34 -0.58
N ILE A 45 4.23 -4.38 -0.03
CA ILE A 45 3.17 -4.25 0.98
C ILE A 45 3.74 -3.55 2.23
N GLU A 46 4.88 -4.02 2.76
CA GLU A 46 5.52 -3.42 3.93
C GLU A 46 5.82 -1.92 3.72
N GLN A 47 6.34 -1.56 2.54
CA GLN A 47 6.60 -0.16 2.20
C GLN A 47 5.32 0.67 2.20
N LEU A 48 4.26 0.20 1.52
CA LEU A 48 2.99 0.91 1.42
C LEU A 48 2.30 1.04 2.79
N GLU A 49 2.42 0.04 3.66
CA GLU A 49 1.89 0.11 5.02
C GLU A 49 2.63 1.15 5.87
N SER A 50 3.96 1.21 5.77
CA SER A 50 4.75 2.24 6.45
C SER A 50 4.36 3.63 5.97
N GLU A 51 4.29 3.85 4.65
CA GLU A 51 3.88 5.13 4.06
C GLU A 51 2.47 5.53 4.49
N LEU A 52 1.54 4.57 4.59
CA LEU A 52 0.17 4.81 5.04
C LEU A 52 0.12 5.23 6.51
N LEU A 53 0.90 4.56 7.36
CA LEU A 53 0.98 4.89 8.77
C LEU A 53 1.53 6.30 8.98
N ASP A 54 2.62 6.64 8.29
CA ASP A 54 3.25 7.97 8.35
C ASP A 54 2.30 9.06 7.85
N GLU A 55 1.60 8.83 6.72
CA GLU A 55 0.67 9.81 6.18
C GLU A 55 -0.54 10.00 7.10
N LYS A 56 -1.06 8.92 7.72
CA LYS A 56 -2.12 9.01 8.73
C LYS A 56 -1.66 9.79 9.96
N HIS A 57 -0.40 9.61 10.40
CA HIS A 57 0.17 10.37 11.50
C HIS A 57 0.22 11.87 11.18
N ARG A 58 0.84 12.22 10.04
CA ARG A 58 0.95 13.61 9.57
C ARG A 58 -0.41 14.27 9.40
N PHE A 59 -1.38 13.54 8.87
CA PHE A 59 -2.74 14.04 8.74
C PHE A 59 -3.37 14.37 10.09
N ARG A 60 -3.23 13.49 11.09
CA ARG A 60 -3.73 13.76 12.46
C ARG A 60 -3.04 14.96 13.11
N GLU A 61 -1.73 15.08 12.96
CA GLU A 61 -0.97 16.21 13.53
C GLU A 61 -1.41 17.54 12.92
N ALA A 62 -1.53 17.61 11.59
CA ALA A 62 -2.01 18.79 10.87
C ALA A 62 -3.45 19.17 11.28
N SER A 63 -4.29 18.18 11.58
CA SER A 63 -5.66 18.40 12.07
C SER A 63 -5.69 18.99 13.48
N ARG A 64 -4.65 18.74 14.29
CA ARG A 64 -4.57 19.14 15.70
C ARG A 64 -3.96 20.53 15.89
N SER A 65 -3.22 21.02 14.90
CA SER A 65 -2.49 22.30 14.94
C SER A 65 -3.27 23.50 14.41
N VAL A 66 -4.54 23.34 14.02
CA VAL A 66 -5.40 24.46 13.60
C VAL A 66 -6.20 24.95 14.82
N PRO A 67 -5.89 26.13 15.41
CA PRO A 67 -6.73 26.71 16.46
C PRO A 67 -8.06 27.17 15.83
N SER A 68 -9.16 26.97 16.55
CA SER A 68 -10.49 27.52 16.20
C SER A 68 -10.51 29.04 16.35
#